data_AF-A0ABD5UAW7-F1
#
_entry.id   AF-A0ABD5UAW7-F1
#
_cell.length_a   1.000
_cell.length_b   1.000
_cell.length_c   1.000
_cell.angle_alpha   90.00
_cell.angle_beta   90.00
_cell.angle_gamma   90.00
#
_symmetry.space_group_name_H-M   'P 1'
#
loop_
_entity.id
_entity.type
_entity.pdbx_description
1 polymer ?
#
loop_
_entity_poly.entity_id
_entity_poly.type
_entity_poly.pdbx_seq_one_letter_code
_entity_poly.pdbx_strand_id
1 'polypeptide(L)' 'MYETPAPTHGFFPVVVVFWVYVGLAGAVAVGAHEMGASAGVAVLVFLVAAGLLLKPFLSVARRLMPTLPHETTE' A
#
# COMPACT_ATOMS: atom_id res chain seq x y z
N MET A 1 -24.66 21.30 18.76
CA MET A 1 -23.21 21.10 18.86
C MET A 1 -22.74 20.56 17.53
N TYR A 2 -21.84 21.26 16.82
CA TYR A 2 -21.21 20.72 15.62
C TYR A 2 -20.07 19.83 16.10
N GLU A 3 -20.25 18.52 16.06
CA GLU A 3 -19.15 17.59 16.24
C GLU A 3 -18.19 17.81 15.06
N THR A 4 -17.03 18.40 15.36
CA THR A 4 -15.97 18.47 14.37
C THR A 4 -15.50 17.03 14.19
N PRO A 5 -15.56 16.43 12.98
CA PRO A 5 -15.12 15.07 12.78
C PRO A 5 -13.70 14.94 13.35
N ALA A 6 -13.50 13.95 14.22
CA ALA A 6 -12.17 13.72 14.78
C ALA A 6 -11.17 13.61 13.62
N PRO A 7 -9.99 14.24 13.73
CA PRO A 7 -8.94 14.12 12.73
C PRO A 7 -8.75 12.65 12.40
N THR A 8 -8.50 12.33 11.14
CA THR A 8 -8.44 11.01 10.48
C THR A 8 -7.38 10.04 11.05
N HIS A 9 -7.31 9.91 12.38
CA HIS A 9 -6.26 9.30 13.19
C HIS A 9 -6.05 7.80 12.93
N GLY A 10 -6.88 7.16 12.10
CA GLY A 10 -6.70 5.77 11.70
C GLY A 10 -6.00 5.53 10.35
N PHE A 11 -5.83 6.54 9.49
CA PHE A 11 -5.32 6.31 8.12
C PHE A 11 -3.80 6.33 7.99
N PHE A 12 -3.08 6.96 8.93
CA PHE A 12 -1.62 7.01 8.93
C PHE A 12 -0.93 5.64 8.76
N PRO A 13 -1.28 4.58 9.53
CA PRO A 13 -0.65 3.27 9.35
C PRO A 13 -0.92 2.65 7.97
N VAL A 14 -2.10 2.88 7.39
CA VAL A 14 -2.43 2.41 6.04
C VAL A 14 -1.57 3.10 4.98
N VAL A 15 -1.36 4.41 5.12
CA VAL A 15 -0.49 5.21 4.23
C VAL A 15 0.96 4.75 4.32
N VAL A 16 1.48 4.49 5.52
CA VAL A 16 2.83 3.96 5.71
C VAL A 16 2.99 2.62 5.01
N VAL A 17 2.03 1.70 5.19
CA VAL A 17 2.07 0.37 4.56
C VAL A 17 2.00 0.47 3.03
N PHE A 18 1.19 1.39 2.49
CA PHE A 18 1.15 1.66 1.06
C PHE A 18 2.50 2.14 0.51
N TRP A 19 3.17 3.07 1.20
CA TRP A 19 4.49 3.54 0.76
C TRP A 19 5.56 2.46 0.85
N VAL A 20 5.52 1.60 1.87
CA VAL A 20 6.42 0.44 1.96
C VAL A 20 6.18 -0.52 0.79
N TYR A 21 4.92 -0.79 0.43
CA TYR A 21 4.57 -1.62 -0.72
C TYR A 21 5.14 -1.06 -2.04
N VAL A 22 4.87 0.22 -2.32
CA VAL A 22 5.35 0.88 -3.54
C VAL A 22 6.88 0.93 -3.56
N GLY A 23 7.50 1.28 -2.44
CA GLY A 23 8.95 1.34 -2.29
C GLY A 23 9.62 -0.01 -2.53
N LEU A 24 9.04 -1.10 -2.01
CA LEU A 24 9.59 -2.45 -2.20
C LEU A 24 9.49 -2.91 -3.65
N ALA A 25 8.33 -2.73 -4.29
CA ALA A 25 8.17 -3.05 -5.72
C ALA A 25 9.09 -2.19 -6.60
N GLY A 26 9.23 -0.89 -6.26
CA GLY A 26 10.14 0.03 -6.93
C GLY A 26 11.61 -0.36 -6.78
N ALA A 27 12.03 -0.78 -5.59
CA ALA A 27 13.40 -1.23 -5.33
C ALA A 27 13.78 -2.45 -6.19
N VAL A 28 12.85 -3.40 -6.37
CA VAL A 28 13.05 -4.55 -7.26
C VAL A 28 13.22 -4.11 -8.72
N ALA A 29 12.39 -3.17 -9.17
CA ALA A 29 12.46 -2.63 -10.54
C ALA A 29 13.75 -1.85 -10.80
N VAL A 30 14.18 -1.02 -9.83
CA VAL A 30 15.46 -0.31 -9.88
C VAL A 30 16.61 -1.31 -9.92
N GLY A 31 16.59 -2.34 -9.06
CA GLY A 31 17.60 -3.40 -9.08
C GLY A 31 17.70 -4.10 -10.44
N ALA A 32 16.56 -4.40 -11.08
CA ALA A 32 16.56 -4.97 -12.43
C ALA A 32 17.15 -4.00 -13.47
N HIS A 33 16.83 -2.71 -13.39
CA HIS A 33 17.39 -1.69 -14.27
C HIS A 33 18.92 -1.56 -14.10
N GLU A 34 19.42 -1.52 -12.86
CA GLU A 34 20.86 -1.50 -12.56
C GLU A 34 21.60 -2.74 -13.09
N MET A 35 20.90 -3.87 -13.23
CA MET A 35 21.42 -5.09 -13.85
C MET A 35 21.40 -5.07 -15.39
N GLY A 36 21.04 -3.95 -16.01
CA GLY A 36 21.01 -3.77 -17.46
C GLY A 36 19.66 -4.07 -18.12
N ALA A 37 18.59 -4.24 -17.34
CA ALA A 37 17.25 -4.32 -17.91
C ALA A 37 16.85 -2.98 -18.56
N SER A 38 16.25 -3.04 -19.74
CA SER A 38 15.67 -1.84 -20.37
C SER A 38 14.54 -1.27 -19.52
N ALA A 39 14.23 0.01 -19.68
CA ALA A 39 13.15 0.66 -18.93
C ALA A 39 11.80 -0.08 -19.06
N GLY A 40 11.49 -0.63 -20.24
CA GLY A 40 10.29 -1.44 -20.44
C GLY A 40 10.28 -2.74 -19.63
N VAL A 41 11.44 -3.41 -19.54
CA VAL A 41 11.59 -4.62 -18.73
C VAL A 41 11.54 -4.28 -17.23
N ALA A 42 12.15 -3.19 -16.79
CA ALA A 42 12.08 -2.73 -15.40
C ALA A 42 10.63 -2.43 -14.96
N VAL A 43 9.81 -1.84 -15.85
CA VAL A 43 8.37 -1.64 -15.59
C VAL A 43 7.63 -2.98 -15.50
N LEU A 44 7.94 -3.95 -16.36
CA LEU A 44 7.35 -5.29 -16.23
C LEU A 44 7.72 -5.95 -14.90
N VAL A 45 8.98 -5.84 -14.49
CA VAL A 45 9.46 -6.34 -13.20
C VAL A 45 8.74 -5.66 -12.04
N PHE A 46 8.53 -4.33 -12.11
CA PHE A 46 7.72 -3.60 -11.14
C PHE A 46 6.31 -4.18 -11.04
N LEU A 47 5.62 -4.39 -12.17
CA LEU A 47 4.25 -4.90 -12.18
C LEU A 47 4.15 -6.32 -11.61
N VAL A 48 5.12 -7.19 -11.92
CA VAL A 48 5.18 -8.55 -11.38
C VAL A 48 5.43 -8.50 -9.86
N ALA A 49 6.39 -7.71 -9.40
CA ALA A 49 6.70 -7.56 -7.98
C ALA A 49 5.50 -6.97 -7.20
N ALA A 50 4.87 -5.92 -7.74
CA ALA A 50 3.66 -5.33 -7.21
C ALA A 50 2.52 -6.36 -7.10
N GLY A 51 2.26 -7.12 -8.18
CA GLY A 51 1.25 -8.17 -8.18
C GLY A 51 1.49 -9.27 -7.13
N LEU A 52 2.74 -9.71 -6.96
CA LEU A 52 3.12 -10.71 -5.96
C LEU A 52 2.96 -10.20 -4.52
N LEU A 53 3.32 -8.94 -4.29
CA LEU A 53 3.24 -8.28 -2.98
C LEU A 53 1.82 -7.84 -2.63
N LEU A 54 0.91 -7.75 -3.60
CA LEU A 54 -0.43 -7.22 -3.41
C LEU A 54 -1.20 -7.99 -2.33
N LYS A 55 -1.19 -9.33 -2.38
CA LYS A 55 -1.96 -10.18 -1.47
C LYS A 55 -1.56 -10.02 0.02
N PRO A 56 -0.27 -10.10 0.40
CA PRO A 56 0.13 -9.87 1.79
C PRO A 56 -0.12 -8.42 2.24
N PHE A 57 0.15 -7.43 1.40
CA PHE A 57 -0.04 -6.02 1.77
C PHE A 57 -1.50 -5.62 1.90
N LEU A 58 -2.41 -6.19 1.09
CA LEU A 58 -3.85 -6.00 1.26
C LEU A 58 -4.35 -6.56 2.60
N SER A 59 -3.83 -7.70 3.04
CA SER A 59 -4.20 -8.27 4.34
C SER A 59 -3.78 -7.35 5.49
N VAL A 60 -2.56 -6.82 5.43
CA VAL A 60 -2.04 -5.88 6.42
C VAL A 60 -2.82 -4.57 6.39
N ALA A 61 -3.06 -4.00 5.20
CA ALA A 61 -3.82 -2.77 5.05
C ALA A 61 -5.24 -2.90 5.64
N ARG A 62 -5.96 -3.99 5.34
CA ARG A 62 -7.29 -4.24 5.91
C ARG A 62 -7.30 -4.32 7.43
N ARG A 63 -6.26 -4.89 8.04
CA ARG A 63 -6.13 -4.95 9.52
C ARG A 63 -5.89 -3.58 10.15
N LEU A 64 -5.30 -2.66 9.41
CA LEU A 64 -4.93 -1.32 9.86
C LEU A 64 -5.98 -0.27 9.49
N MET A 65 -6.94 -0.60 8.62
CA MET A 65 -8.03 0.29 8.29
C MET A 65 -8.89 0.52 9.54
N PRO A 66 -9.17 1.78 9.90
CA PRO A 66 -10.06 2.07 11.01
C PRO A 66 -11.46 1.55 10.70
N THR A 67 -12.01 0.72 11.58
CA THR A 67 -13.41 0.29 11.52
C THR A 67 -14.30 1.52 11.76
N LEU A 68 -15.13 1.88 10.79
CA LEU A 68 -16.13 2.94 10.98
C LEU A 68 -17.13 2.50 12.06
N PRO A 69 -17.40 3.31 13.11
CA PRO A 69 -18.37 2.98 14.18
C PRO A 69 -19.85 2.95 13.76
N HIS A 70 -20.19 2.54 12.53
CA HIS A 70 -21.57 2.57 12.02
C HIS A 70 -22.13 1.20 11.63
N GLU A 71 -21.53 0.11 12.12
CA GLU A 71 -22.05 -1.26 11.95
C GLU A 71 -22.53 -1.85 13.29
N THR A 72 -23.16 -1.01 14.12
CA THR A 72 -23.95 -1.41 15.28
C THR A 72 -25.24 -0.60 15.29
N THR A 73 -26.15 -0.92 14.38
CA THR A 73 -27.57 -0.68 14.58
C THR A 73 -28.31 -1.96 14.25
N GLU A 74 -28.71 -2.60 15.35
CA GLU A 74 -29.88 -3.47 15.55
C GLU A 74 -29.97 -4.82 14.82
#